data_AF-A0A2V8UTH7-F1
#
_entry.id   AF-A0A2V8UTH7-F1
#
_cell.length_a   1.000
_cell.length_b   1.000
_cell.length_c   1.000
_cell.angle_alpha   90.00
_cell.angle_beta   90.00
_cell.angle_gamma   90.00
#
_symmetry.space_group_name_H-M   'P 1'
#
loop_
_entity.id
_entity.type
_entity.pdbx_description
1 polymer ?
#
loop_
_entity_poly.entity_id
_entity_poly.type
_entity_poly.pdbx_seq_one_letter_code
_entity_poly.pdbx_strand_id
1 'polypeptide(L)'
;MKRELAAAVALVAVALLPAFSEELSQPPKAGKVEILKSSDLHAGMKGVAWTVFQGTEAEPIPVEILGLWKNAWGPKQDIILAYRRKADRRHRAPAEHFLA
;
A
#
# COMPACT_ATOMS: atom_id res chain seq x y z
N MET A 1 -12.44 29.86 33.52
CA MET A 1 -11.52 28.79 33.99
C MET A 1 -11.86 27.40 33.43
N LYS A 2 -13.11 26.92 33.49
CA LYS A 2 -13.51 25.57 33.03
C LYS A 2 -13.47 25.38 31.49
N ARG A 3 -13.78 26.47 30.75
CA ARG A 3 -13.81 26.50 29.28
C ARG A 3 -12.43 26.65 28.65
N GLU A 4 -11.57 27.46 29.27
CA GLU A 4 -10.16 27.61 28.90
C GLU A 4 -9.39 26.27 29.01
N LEU A 5 -9.66 25.51 30.07
CA LEU A 5 -9.04 24.19 30.27
C LEU A 5 -9.53 23.16 29.25
N ALA A 6 -10.82 23.20 28.87
CA ALA A 6 -11.38 22.31 27.86
C ALA A 6 -10.83 22.61 26.44
N ALA A 7 -10.62 23.89 26.12
CA ALA A 7 -10.03 24.30 24.85
C ALA A 7 -8.56 23.88 24.72
N ALA A 8 -7.79 23.97 25.81
CA ALA A 8 -6.41 23.51 25.84
C ALA A 8 -6.28 21.98 25.68
N VAL A 9 -7.16 21.20 26.31
CA VAL A 9 -7.18 19.73 26.18
C VAL A 9 -7.62 19.30 24.78
N ALA A 10 -8.57 20.00 24.16
CA ALA A 10 -9.00 19.74 22.79
C ALA A 10 -7.88 20.06 21.76
N LEU A 11 -7.11 21.14 21.96
CA LEU A 11 -5.99 21.50 21.09
C LEU A 11 -4.82 20.51 21.18
N VAL A 12 -4.55 19.94 22.36
CA VAL A 12 -3.52 18.90 22.54
C VAL A 12 -3.95 17.56 21.92
N ALA A 13 -5.23 17.22 21.95
CA ALA A 13 -5.75 15.97 21.37
C ALA A 13 -5.70 15.94 19.82
N VAL A 14 -5.80 17.11 19.16
CA VAL A 14 -5.72 17.23 17.70
C VAL A 14 -4.27 17.23 17.21
N ALA A 15 -3.32 17.73 18.01
CA ALA A 15 -1.90 17.76 17.65
C ALA A 15 -1.19 16.40 17.72
N LEU A 16 -1.82 15.38 18.32
CA LEU A 16 -1.27 14.01 18.41
C LEU A 16 -1.70 13.07 17.28
N LEU A 17 -2.50 13.56 16.32
CA LEU A 17 -3.02 12.76 15.20
C LEU A 17 -2.48 13.32 13.88
N PRO A 18 -1.22 13.05 13.53
CA PRO A 18 -1.01 12.36 12.25
C PRO A 18 0.28 11.53 12.23
N ALA A 19 0.18 10.20 12.25
CA ALA A 19 1.31 9.33 11.87
C ALA A 19 0.88 8.01 11.19
N PHE A 20 -0.41 7.81 10.88
CA PHE A 20 -0.89 6.54 10.34
C PHE A 20 -0.82 6.41 8.81
N SER A 21 -0.31 7.41 8.08
CA SER A 21 -0.35 7.41 6.61
C SER A 21 0.99 7.22 5.88
N GLU A 22 2.14 7.31 6.55
CA GLU A 22 3.44 7.23 5.85
C GLU A 22 4.00 5.81 5.71
N GLU A 23 3.50 4.83 6.45
CA GLU A 23 4.11 3.50 6.49
C GLU A 23 3.98 2.71 5.18
N LEU A 24 2.91 2.96 4.40
CA LEU A 24 2.67 2.24 3.14
C LEU A 24 3.58 2.69 1.96
N SER A 25 4.34 3.78 2.13
CA SER A 25 5.15 4.38 1.05
C SER A 25 6.64 4.02 1.13
N GLN A 26 7.09 3.26 2.13
CA GLN A 26 8.48 2.84 2.23
C GLN A 26 8.71 1.51 1.48
N PRO A 27 9.81 1.40 0.70
CA PRO A 27 10.18 0.12 0.11
C PRO A 27 10.29 -0.97 1.16
N PRO A 28 9.93 -2.22 0.82
CA PRO A 28 9.98 -3.33 1.75
C PRO A 28 11.41 -3.53 2.23
N LYS A 29 11.60 -3.57 3.56
CA LYS A 29 12.88 -3.88 4.19
C LYS A 29 12.98 -5.39 4.40
N ALA A 30 14.17 -5.94 4.19
CA ALA A 30 14.42 -7.35 4.50
C ALA A 30 14.28 -7.59 6.01
N GLY A 31 13.58 -8.66 6.40
CA GLY A 31 13.37 -9.00 7.81
C GLY A 31 12.12 -9.84 8.05
N LYS A 32 11.77 -10.01 9.33
CA LYS A 32 10.56 -10.71 9.74
C LYS A 32 9.35 -9.82 9.42
N VAL A 33 8.48 -10.31 8.55
CA VAL A 33 7.20 -9.68 8.21
C VAL A 33 6.05 -10.50 8.77
N GLU A 34 4.95 -9.84 9.10
CA GLU A 34 3.71 -10.50 9.44
C GLU A 34 3.08 -11.09 8.16
N ILE A 35 2.60 -12.33 8.25
CA ILE A 35 1.98 -13.02 7.12
C ILE A 35 0.47 -13.04 7.32
N LEU A 36 -0.26 -12.47 6.36
CA LEU A 36 -1.72 -12.55 6.30
C LEU A 36 -2.15 -13.96 5.88
N LYS A 37 -3.09 -14.56 6.61
CA LYS A 37 -3.68 -15.85 6.21
C LYS A 37 -4.56 -15.65 4.99
N SER A 38 -4.52 -16.61 4.07
CA SER A 38 -5.34 -16.55 2.85
C SER A 38 -6.85 -16.52 3.14
N SER A 39 -7.32 -17.12 4.24
CA SER A 39 -8.72 -17.03 4.68
C SER A 39 -9.21 -15.61 4.96
N ASP A 40 -8.29 -14.71 5.28
CA ASP A 40 -8.60 -13.36 5.75
C ASP A 40 -8.55 -12.35 4.59
N LEU A 41 -8.25 -12.84 3.37
CA LEU A 41 -8.14 -12.05 2.15
C LEU A 41 -9.51 -11.89 1.48
N HIS A 42 -9.92 -10.64 1.28
CA HIS A 42 -11.24 -10.28 0.76
C HIS A 42 -11.14 -9.35 -0.45
N ALA A 43 -12.13 -9.42 -1.34
CA ALA A 43 -12.23 -8.52 -2.48
C ALA A 43 -12.37 -7.05 -2.02
N GLY A 44 -11.77 -6.12 -2.77
CA GLY A 44 -11.76 -4.69 -2.46
C GLY A 44 -10.68 -4.27 -1.47
N MET A 45 -9.92 -5.21 -0.87
CA MET A 45 -8.72 -4.87 -0.11
C MET A 45 -7.73 -4.11 -1.00
N LYS A 46 -7.15 -3.04 -0.47
CA LYS A 46 -6.16 -2.21 -1.17
C LYS A 46 -4.78 -2.48 -0.60
N GLY A 47 -3.79 -2.52 -1.47
CA GLY A 47 -2.40 -2.71 -1.08
C GLY A 47 -1.43 -2.08 -2.08
N VAL A 48 -0.15 -2.18 -1.75
CA VAL A 48 0.96 -1.76 -2.61
C VAL A 48 1.79 -3.00 -2.92
N ALA A 49 1.87 -3.37 -4.19
CA ALA A 49 2.80 -4.37 -4.68
C ALA A 49 4.11 -3.67 -5.03
N TRP A 50 5.19 -4.08 -4.38
CA TRP A 50 6.53 -3.57 -4.67
C TRP A 50 7.19 -4.45 -5.71
N THR A 51 7.64 -3.88 -6.83
CA THR A 51 8.31 -4.63 -7.91
C THR A 51 9.36 -3.78 -8.59
N VAL A 52 10.33 -4.42 -9.23
CA VAL A 52 11.39 -3.76 -10.00
C VAL A 52 11.06 -3.93 -11.48
N PHE A 53 10.80 -2.84 -12.21
CA PHE A 53 10.60 -2.90 -13.66
C PHE A 53 11.91 -2.88 -14.43
N GLN A 54 12.86 -2.07 -13.97
CA GLN A 54 14.20 -1.90 -14.56
C GLN A 54 15.21 -1.58 -13.46
N GLY A 55 16.48 -1.96 -13.68
CA GLY A 55 17.54 -1.71 -12.70
C GLY A 55 17.35 -2.51 -11.41
N THR A 56 17.46 -1.85 -10.27
CA THR A 56 17.43 -2.46 -8.93
C THR A 56 16.50 -1.75 -7.94
N GLU A 57 15.84 -0.67 -8.36
CA GLU A 57 14.98 0.13 -7.51
C GLU A 57 13.56 -0.47 -7.44
N ALA A 58 13.04 -0.66 -6.23
CA ALA A 58 11.69 -1.17 -6.04
C ALA A 58 10.67 -0.03 -6.17
N GLU A 59 9.72 -0.20 -7.08
CA GLU A 59 8.64 0.76 -7.34
C GLU A 59 7.33 0.31 -6.69
N PRO A 60 6.57 1.23 -6.06
CA PRO A 60 5.27 0.93 -5.48
C PRO A 60 4.18 0.90 -6.55
N ILE A 61 3.44 -0.20 -6.61
CA ILE A 61 2.27 -0.36 -7.48
C ILE A 61 1.01 -0.50 -6.63
N PRO A 62 0.12 0.51 -6.64
CA PRO A 62 -1.19 0.36 -6.01
C PRO A 62 -2.01 -0.72 -6.70
N VAL A 63 -2.50 -1.67 -5.92
CA VAL A 63 -3.34 -2.78 -6.38
C VAL A 63 -4.59 -2.90 -5.53
N GLU A 64 -5.64 -3.44 -6.15
CA GLU A 64 -6.87 -3.80 -5.48
C GLU A 64 -7.08 -5.31 -5.66
N ILE A 65 -7.32 -5.98 -4.54
CA ILE A 65 -7.53 -7.42 -4.48
C ILE A 65 -8.91 -7.74 -5.04
N LEU A 66 -8.95 -8.67 -5.99
CA LEU A 66 -10.18 -9.22 -6.55
C LEU A 66 -10.66 -10.44 -5.77
N GLY A 67 -9.73 -11.20 -5.18
CA GLY A 67 -10.02 -12.37 -4.36
C GLY A 67 -9.02 -13.51 -4.56
N LEU A 68 -9.38 -14.70 -4.07
CA LEU A 68 -8.62 -15.93 -4.25
C LEU A 68 -9.22 -16.80 -5.34
N TRP A 69 -8.40 -17.17 -6.31
CA TRP A 69 -8.70 -18.27 -7.21
C TRP A 69 -8.23 -19.58 -6.59
N LYS A 70 -9.18 -20.30 -6.00
CA LYS A 70 -8.91 -21.53 -5.24
C LYS A 70 -8.42 -22.67 -6.11
N ASN A 71 -7.36 -23.34 -5.68
CA ASN A 71 -6.74 -24.49 -6.34
C ASN A 71 -6.40 -24.30 -7.84
N ALA A 72 -6.11 -23.06 -8.25
CA ALA A 72 -5.87 -22.73 -9.66
C ALA A 72 -4.64 -23.44 -10.26
N TRP A 73 -3.65 -23.77 -9.42
CA TRP A 73 -2.45 -24.53 -9.82
C TRP A 73 -2.40 -25.96 -9.27
N GLY A 74 -3.40 -26.39 -8.51
CA GLY A 74 -3.44 -27.71 -7.87
C GLY A 74 -3.99 -27.66 -6.44
N PRO A 75 -4.09 -28.81 -5.75
CA PRO A 75 -4.61 -28.86 -4.37
C PRO A 75 -3.81 -27.96 -3.42
N LYS A 76 -4.50 -27.05 -2.73
CA LYS A 76 -3.92 -26.05 -1.81
C LYS A 76 -2.97 -25.04 -2.46
N GLN A 77 -3.03 -24.88 -3.79
CA GLN A 77 -2.26 -23.89 -4.54
C GLN A 77 -3.21 -22.82 -5.09
N ASP A 78 -3.61 -21.91 -4.21
CA ASP A 78 -4.45 -20.77 -4.54
C ASP A 78 -3.65 -19.66 -5.22
N ILE A 79 -4.28 -18.92 -6.13
CA ILE A 79 -3.72 -17.70 -6.73
C ILE A 79 -4.46 -16.48 -6.15
N ILE A 80 -3.71 -15.49 -5.66
CA ILE A 80 -4.26 -14.19 -5.30
C ILE A 80 -4.40 -13.36 -6.57
N LEU A 81 -5.64 -12.98 -6.91
CA LEU A 81 -5.92 -12.09 -8.02
C LEU A 81 -5.94 -10.65 -7.53
N ALA A 82 -5.09 -9.82 -8.12
CA ALA A 82 -5.03 -8.39 -7.87
C ALA A 82 -4.98 -7.65 -9.20
N TYR A 83 -5.72 -6.55 -9.31
CA TYR A 83 -5.64 -5.70 -10.49
C TYR A 83 -5.02 -4.34 -10.13
N ARG A 84 -4.26 -3.81 -11.07
CA ARG A 84 -3.69 -2.48 -11.02
C ARG A 84 -4.53 -1.55 -11.90
N ARG A 85 -4.99 -0.42 -11.38
CA ARG A 85 -5.54 0.65 -12.23
C ARG A 85 -4.43 1.25 -13.09
N LYS A 86 -4.72 1.56 -14.36
CA LYS A 86 -3.79 2.38 -15.16
C LYS A 86 -3.56 3.71 -14.44
N ALA A 87 -2.30 4.13 -14.37
CA ALA A 87 -1.96 5.47 -13.91
C ALA A 87 -2.66 6.50 -14.80
N ASP A 88 -3.33 7.47 -14.16
CA ASP A 88 -3.90 8.61 -14.87
C ASP A 88 -2.76 9.34 -15.60
N ARG A 89 -2.95 9.67 -16.88
CA ARG A 89 -1.88 10.16 -17.78
C ARG A 89 -1.25 11.49 -17.37
N ARG A 90 -1.72 12.12 -16.30
CA ARG A 90 -1.29 13.43 -15.80
C ARG A 90 0.07 13.44 -15.08
N HIS A 91 0.64 12.28 -14.74
CA HIS A 91 1.91 12.19 -14.00
C HIS A 91 3.05 11.45 -14.72
N ARG A 92 3.04 11.41 -16.06
CA ARG A 92 4.21 10.91 -16.79
C ARG A 92 5.36 11.92 -16.65
N ALA A 93 6.42 11.55 -15.94
CA ALA A 93 7.69 12.26 -16.03
C ALA A 93 8.16 12.26 -17.51
N PRO A 94 8.71 13.38 -17.99
CA PRO A 94 9.08 13.52 -19.40
C PRO A 94 10.22 12.56 -19.75
N ALA A 95 10.13 11.98 -20.96
CA ALA A 95 10.98 10.90 -21.45
C ALA A 95 12.37 11.39 -21.91
N GLU A 96 13.02 12.25 -21.12
CA GLU A 96 14.25 12.95 -21.50
C GLU A 96 15.52 12.17 -21.11
N HIS A 97 15.41 11.09 -20.33
CA HIS A 97 16.58 10.36 -19.79
C HIS A 97 16.98 9.08 -20.56
N PHE A 98 16.41 8.81 -21.74
CA PHE A 98 16.68 7.56 -22.46
C PHE A 98 17.69 7.67 -23.62
N LEU A 99 18.38 8.80 -23.77
CA LEU A 99 19.48 8.96 -24.73
C LEU A 99 20.72 9.50 -24.00
N ALA A 100 21.56 8.59 -23.51
CA ALA A 100 22.97 8.79 -23.24
C ALA A 100 23.71 7.49 -23.52
#